data_AF-A0A8S2V5Z5-F1
#
_entry.id   AF-A0A8S2V5Z5-F1
#
_cell.length_a   1.000
_cell.length_b   1.000
_cell.length_c   1.000
_cell.angle_alpha   90.00
_cell.angle_beta   90.00
_cell.angle_gamma   90.00
#
_symmetry.space_group_name_H-M   'P 1'
#
loop_
_entity.id
_entity.type
_entity.pdbx_description
1 polymer ?
#
loop_
_entity_poly.entity_id
_entity_poly.type
_entity_poly.pdbx_seq_one_letter_code
_entity_poly.pdbx_strand_id
1 'polypeptide(L)'
;MFQEARENDLPVHDKDLQRWALQKAAEDSITRHHAEDINAIIELADSFVRDAKREMQNYAPGEVLNTDQVGLELELYSNRTLSYEGEKITMARVRSKNATTHSYTIQPMISAAGKMVSPLFLCSKEPKGKMSESIIYHRYSTLIHILIDIKKILFPASNIVVTCSSSGKLTTSLVEYWRDHVLRIWVPAQFLLLSDYWPGQRSAEIYSTVRGYKRLEIPAHTTSRIQPLDVLFNRQWKLIARRMFDHVQLNDI
;
A
#
# COMPACT_ATOMS: atom_id res chain seq x y z
N MET A 1 -8.03 -34.84 -11.30
CA MET A 1 -8.17 -33.54 -12.00
C MET A 1 -6.82 -32.93 -12.41
N PHE A 2 -5.89 -32.56 -11.51
CA PHE A 2 -4.53 -32.13 -11.92
C PHE A 2 -3.70 -33.23 -12.59
N GLN A 3 -3.67 -34.43 -11.99
CA GLN A 3 -3.01 -35.61 -12.59
C GLN A 3 -3.60 -35.97 -13.97
N GLU A 4 -4.92 -36.00 -14.08
CA GLU A 4 -5.65 -36.31 -15.32
C GLU A 4 -5.47 -35.26 -16.44
N ALA A 5 -5.42 -33.97 -16.09
CA ALA A 5 -5.11 -32.91 -17.06
C ALA A 5 -3.67 -32.99 -17.56
N ARG A 6 -2.74 -33.44 -16.71
CA ARG A 6 -1.32 -33.58 -17.03
C ARG A 6 -0.99 -34.90 -17.75
N GLU A 7 -1.71 -35.99 -17.47
CA GLU A 7 -1.55 -37.29 -18.16
C GLU A 7 -2.10 -37.26 -19.59
N ASN A 8 -3.05 -36.35 -19.87
CA ASN A 8 -3.71 -36.22 -21.17
C ASN A 8 -3.35 -34.91 -21.91
N ASP A 9 -2.30 -34.19 -21.47
CA ASP A 9 -1.86 -32.91 -22.04
C ASP A 9 -2.99 -31.88 -22.26
N LEU A 10 -3.95 -31.83 -21.32
CA LEU A 10 -5.06 -30.88 -21.39
C LEU A 10 -4.55 -29.48 -21.05
N PRO A 11 -4.94 -28.45 -21.82
CA PRO A 11 -4.56 -27.07 -21.53
C PRO A 11 -5.14 -26.62 -20.18
N VAL A 12 -4.25 -26.31 -19.23
CA VAL A 12 -4.60 -25.81 -17.89
C VAL A 12 -4.54 -24.29 -17.88
N HIS A 13 -5.66 -23.63 -17.59
CA HIS A 13 -5.72 -22.18 -17.52
C HIS A 13 -5.50 -21.70 -16.07
N ASP A 14 -5.06 -20.45 -15.90
CA ASP A 14 -4.93 -19.78 -14.59
C ASP A 14 -6.18 -19.89 -13.68
N LYS A 15 -7.37 -20.03 -14.28
CA LYS A 15 -8.63 -20.21 -13.54
C LYS A 15 -8.75 -21.60 -12.92
N ASP A 16 -8.16 -22.61 -13.54
CA ASP A 16 -8.16 -24.00 -13.05
C ASP A 16 -7.20 -24.14 -11.86
N LEU A 17 -6.02 -23.51 -11.95
CA LEU A 17 -5.08 -23.39 -10.83
C LEU A 17 -5.69 -22.65 -9.64
N GLN A 18 -6.43 -21.56 -9.87
CA GLN A 18 -7.17 -20.86 -8.80
C GLN A 18 -8.25 -21.74 -8.16
N ARG A 19 -9.00 -22.50 -8.95
CA ARG A 19 -10.04 -23.41 -8.43
C ARG A 19 -9.45 -24.52 -7.57
N TRP A 20 -8.35 -25.13 -7.99
CA TRP A 20 -7.71 -26.21 -7.23
C TRP A 20 -7.08 -25.71 -5.92
N ALA A 21 -6.48 -24.52 -5.92
CA ALA A 21 -5.97 -23.90 -4.70
C ALA A 21 -7.10 -23.56 -3.70
N LEU A 22 -8.26 -23.10 -4.19
CA LEU A 22 -9.44 -22.83 -3.35
C LEU A 22 -10.06 -24.11 -2.78
N GLN A 23 -10.13 -25.18 -3.57
CA GLN A 23 -10.58 -26.51 -3.09
C GLN A 23 -9.67 -27.01 -1.96
N LYS A 24 -8.35 -26.88 -2.12
CA LYS A 24 -7.42 -27.36 -1.10
C LYS A 24 -7.46 -26.54 0.19
N ALA A 25 -7.61 -25.21 0.07
CA ALA A 25 -7.81 -24.34 1.21
C ALA A 25 -9.12 -24.64 1.96
N ALA A 26 -10.19 -24.99 1.25
CA ALA A 26 -11.47 -25.38 1.85
C ALA A 26 -11.40 -26.72 2.60
N GLU A 27 -10.56 -27.66 2.15
CA GLU A 27 -10.31 -28.93 2.83
C GLU A 27 -9.51 -28.75 4.13
N ASP A 28 -8.60 -27.77 4.17
CA ASP A 28 -7.64 -27.62 5.26
C ASP A 28 -8.11 -26.71 6.42
N SER A 29 -9.22 -25.96 6.29
CA SER A 29 -9.56 -24.93 7.27
C SER A 29 -11.02 -24.88 7.74
N ILE A 30 -11.45 -25.72 8.69
CA ILE A 30 -12.45 -25.30 9.72
C ILE A 30 -12.25 -26.09 11.04
N THR A 31 -11.64 -25.48 12.05
CA THR A 31 -11.86 -25.84 13.47
C THR A 31 -12.83 -24.84 14.10
N ARG A 32 -13.71 -25.29 15.01
CA ARG A 32 -14.83 -24.47 15.55
C ARG A 32 -14.39 -23.14 16.19
N HIS A 33 -13.27 -23.11 16.90
CA HIS A 33 -12.73 -21.88 17.49
C HIS A 33 -12.30 -20.85 16.44
N HIS A 34 -11.80 -21.29 15.29
CA HIS A 34 -11.47 -20.37 14.19
C HIS A 34 -12.74 -19.77 13.57
N ALA A 35 -13.85 -20.53 13.52
CA ALA A 35 -15.13 -20.05 13.01
C ALA A 35 -15.81 -19.03 13.94
N GLU A 36 -15.73 -19.21 15.26
CA GLU A 36 -16.25 -18.27 16.25
C GLU A 36 -15.52 -16.92 16.20
N ASP A 37 -14.19 -16.94 16.07
CA ASP A 37 -13.37 -15.73 15.92
C ASP A 37 -13.66 -14.99 14.60
N ILE A 38 -13.87 -15.73 13.50
CA ILE A 38 -14.28 -15.15 12.22
C ILE A 38 -15.63 -14.45 12.32
N ASN A 39 -16.62 -15.05 12.96
CA ASN A 39 -17.95 -14.44 13.11
C ASN A 39 -17.88 -13.14 13.92
N ALA A 40 -17.11 -13.12 15.01
CA ALA A 40 -16.89 -11.91 15.80
C ALA A 40 -16.23 -10.79 14.97
N ILE A 41 -15.24 -11.12 14.15
CA ILE A 41 -14.59 -10.17 13.22
C ILE A 41 -15.59 -9.63 12.18
N ILE A 42 -16.46 -10.50 11.65
CA ILE A 42 -17.50 -10.09 10.68
C ILE A 42 -18.50 -9.15 11.34
N GLU A 43 -19.02 -9.50 12.51
CA GLU A 43 -19.98 -8.67 13.24
C GLU A 43 -19.39 -7.30 13.60
N LEU A 44 -18.12 -7.28 14.05
CA LEU A 44 -17.39 -6.04 14.34
C LEU A 44 -17.23 -5.18 13.09
N ALA A 45 -16.85 -5.78 11.95
CA ALA A 45 -16.72 -5.08 10.68
C ALA A 45 -18.07 -4.51 10.21
N ASP A 46 -19.13 -5.31 10.26
CA ASP A 46 -20.47 -4.92 9.83
C ASP A 46 -21.04 -3.81 10.73
N SER A 47 -20.82 -3.90 12.04
CA SER A 47 -21.22 -2.84 12.97
C SER A 47 -20.50 -1.53 12.67
N PHE A 48 -19.17 -1.58 12.52
CA PHE A 48 -18.40 -0.39 12.17
C PHE A 48 -18.87 0.22 10.85
N VAL A 49 -19.13 -0.60 9.81
CA VAL A 49 -19.61 -0.09 8.52
C VAL A 49 -20.98 0.58 8.66
N ARG A 50 -21.90 0.02 9.45
CA ARG A 50 -23.20 0.65 9.73
C ARG A 50 -23.04 1.99 10.41
N ASP A 51 -22.18 2.08 11.42
CA ASP A 51 -21.96 3.31 12.19
C ASP A 51 -21.21 4.36 11.36
N ALA A 52 -20.18 3.96 10.62
CA ALA A 52 -19.46 4.83 9.69
C ALA A 52 -20.39 5.38 8.61
N LYS A 53 -21.25 4.55 8.01
CA LYS A 53 -22.24 5.02 7.02
C LYS A 53 -23.21 6.05 7.60
N ARG A 54 -23.64 5.87 8.85
CA ARG A 54 -24.49 6.84 9.54
C ARG A 54 -23.73 8.16 9.75
N GLU A 55 -22.49 8.08 10.19
CA GLU A 55 -21.64 9.27 10.39
C GLU A 55 -21.37 10.01 9.08
N MET A 56 -21.13 9.28 7.99
CA MET A 56 -20.89 9.83 6.66
C MET A 56 -22.05 10.69 6.13
N GLN A 57 -23.29 10.49 6.62
CA GLN A 57 -24.44 11.30 6.22
C GLN A 57 -24.34 12.76 6.66
N ASN A 58 -23.46 13.06 7.63
CA ASN A 58 -23.24 14.42 8.12
C ASN A 58 -22.25 15.23 7.25
N TYR A 59 -21.68 14.63 6.20
CA TYR A 59 -20.62 15.21 5.38
C TYR A 59 -20.99 15.12 3.90
N ALA A 60 -20.51 16.07 3.09
CA ALA A 60 -20.57 15.91 1.65
C ALA A 60 -19.67 14.74 1.20
N PRO A 61 -19.95 14.05 0.08
CA PRO A 61 -19.11 12.95 -0.39
C PRO A 61 -17.64 13.33 -0.63
N GLY A 62 -17.39 14.60 -0.97
CA GLY A 62 -16.03 15.14 -1.10
C GLY A 62 -15.29 15.29 0.23
N GLU A 63 -16.01 15.40 1.35
CA GLU A 63 -15.49 15.62 2.72
C GLU A 63 -15.32 14.31 3.49
N VAL A 64 -15.70 13.16 2.93
CA VAL A 64 -15.41 11.86 3.52
C VAL A 64 -14.17 11.28 2.86
N LEU A 65 -13.11 11.14 3.63
CA LEU A 65 -11.81 10.66 3.18
C LEU A 65 -11.49 9.26 3.71
N ASN A 66 -10.78 8.50 2.90
CA ASN A 66 -10.10 7.29 3.33
C ASN A 66 -8.61 7.37 2.98
N THR A 67 -7.75 6.94 3.90
CA THR A 67 -6.30 6.85 3.70
C THR A 67 -5.77 5.50 4.18
N ASP A 68 -4.71 5.03 3.55
CA ASP A 68 -4.05 3.77 3.85
C ASP A 68 -2.63 3.79 3.27
N GLN A 69 -1.73 3.02 3.87
CA GLN A 69 -0.36 2.86 3.41
C GLN A 69 -0.25 1.63 2.53
N VAL A 70 0.41 1.74 1.38
CA VAL A 70 0.70 0.59 0.52
C VAL A 70 2.17 0.54 0.15
N GLY A 71 2.81 -0.55 0.55
CA GLY A 71 4.16 -0.90 0.13
C GLY A 71 4.15 -1.46 -1.30
N LEU A 72 5.07 -0.96 -2.12
CA LEU A 72 5.31 -1.42 -3.48
C LEU A 72 6.77 -1.84 -3.59
N GLU A 73 7.01 -3.11 -3.95
CA GLU A 73 8.35 -3.64 -4.19
C GLU A 73 9.02 -2.89 -5.33
N LEU A 74 10.33 -2.68 -5.23
CA LEU A 74 11.12 -2.00 -6.26
C LEU A 74 11.24 -2.86 -7.52
N GLU A 75 11.20 -4.18 -7.36
CA GLU A 75 11.14 -5.15 -8.45
C GLU A 75 10.06 -6.19 -8.14
N LEU A 76 9.00 -6.19 -8.94
CA LEU A 76 8.01 -7.27 -8.92
C LEU A 76 8.54 -8.43 -9.76
N TYR A 77 8.38 -9.65 -9.23
CA TYR A 77 8.67 -10.88 -9.95
C TYR A 77 7.52 -11.88 -9.79
N SER A 78 7.44 -12.84 -10.71
CA SER A 78 6.43 -13.89 -10.61
C SER A 78 6.81 -14.91 -9.53
N ASN A 79 5.92 -15.08 -8.54
CA ASN A 79 5.99 -16.21 -7.61
C ASN A 79 5.50 -17.52 -8.23
N ARG A 80 5.01 -17.47 -9.48
CA ARG A 80 4.59 -18.63 -10.26
C ARG A 80 5.65 -18.94 -11.29
N THR A 81 6.15 -20.15 -11.26
CA THR A 81 7.10 -20.68 -12.22
C THR A 81 6.72 -22.11 -12.53
N LEU A 82 7.02 -22.57 -13.74
CA LEU A 82 6.89 -23.97 -14.09
C LEU A 82 8.13 -24.71 -13.55
N SER A 83 7.91 -25.75 -12.75
CA SER A 83 8.97 -26.57 -12.14
C SER A 83 8.55 -28.04 -12.12
N TYR A 84 9.48 -28.95 -11.81
CA TYR A 84 9.16 -30.36 -11.65
C TYR A 84 8.45 -30.62 -10.31
N GLU A 85 7.49 -31.53 -10.34
CA GLU A 85 6.78 -31.96 -9.13
C GLU A 85 7.75 -32.61 -8.13
N GLY A 86 7.67 -32.20 -6.86
CA GLY A 86 8.55 -32.68 -5.80
C GLY A 86 9.87 -31.92 -5.65
N GLU A 87 10.15 -30.91 -6.49
CA GLU A 87 11.30 -30.02 -6.28
C GLU A 87 11.13 -29.18 -5.01
N LYS A 88 12.13 -29.26 -4.12
CA LYS A 88 12.14 -28.51 -2.86
C LYS A 88 12.51 -27.03 -3.04
N ILE A 89 13.23 -26.71 -4.11
CA ILE A 89 13.75 -25.37 -4.40
C ILE A 89 13.61 -25.13 -5.90
N THR A 90 12.86 -24.09 -6.28
CA THR A 90 12.83 -23.59 -7.64
C THR A 90 13.53 -22.24 -7.71
N MET A 91 14.44 -22.09 -8.67
CA MET A 91 15.19 -20.85 -8.86
C MET A 91 14.44 -19.93 -9.84
N ALA A 92 14.31 -18.67 -9.46
CA ALA A 92 13.81 -17.61 -10.33
C ALA A 92 14.91 -16.59 -10.63
N ARG A 93 14.91 -16.03 -11.85
CA ARG A 93 15.83 -14.95 -12.22
C ARG A 93 15.17 -13.61 -11.94
N VAL A 94 15.87 -12.76 -11.19
CA VAL A 94 15.53 -11.35 -10.95
C VAL A 94 16.74 -10.49 -11.30
N ARG A 95 16.52 -9.20 -11.55
CA ARG A 95 17.60 -8.23 -11.77
C ARG A 95 18.36 -7.95 -10.48
N SER A 96 17.63 -7.79 -9.38
CA SER A 96 18.21 -7.48 -8.08
C SER A 96 17.41 -8.12 -6.95
N LYS A 97 18.03 -9.09 -6.26
CA LYS A 97 17.49 -9.67 -5.01
C LYS A 97 17.21 -8.60 -3.94
N ASN A 98 17.94 -7.50 -3.97
CA ASN A 98 17.71 -6.38 -3.06
C ASN A 98 16.42 -5.62 -3.44
N ALA A 99 16.11 -5.46 -4.73
CA ALA A 99 14.91 -4.78 -5.19
C ALA A 99 13.63 -5.61 -4.99
N THR A 100 13.74 -6.94 -4.94
CA THR A 100 12.60 -7.82 -4.63
C THR A 100 12.25 -7.87 -3.14
N THR A 101 13.19 -7.48 -2.27
CA THR A 101 13.02 -7.53 -0.80
C THR A 101 12.76 -6.16 -0.19
N HIS A 102 12.85 -5.10 -0.98
CA HIS A 102 12.66 -3.74 -0.53
C HIS A 102 11.56 -3.05 -1.31
N SER A 103 10.84 -2.21 -0.59
CA SER A 103 9.73 -1.44 -1.11
C SER A 103 9.90 0.04 -0.82
N TYR A 104 9.22 0.85 -1.60
CA TYR A 104 8.81 2.18 -1.19
C TYR A 104 7.35 2.12 -0.76
N THR A 105 6.94 3.09 0.04
CA THR A 105 5.55 3.17 0.49
C THR A 105 4.90 4.41 -0.10
N ILE A 106 3.69 4.24 -0.62
CA ILE A 106 2.82 5.37 -0.95
C ILE A 106 1.65 5.40 0.03
N GLN A 107 1.13 6.59 0.31
CA GLN A 107 -0.07 6.76 1.12
C GLN A 107 -1.08 7.61 0.35
N PRO A 108 -1.95 6.97 -0.46
CA PRO A 108 -3.02 7.67 -1.13
C PRO A 108 -4.10 8.16 -0.16
N MET A 109 -4.86 9.12 -0.64
CA MET A 109 -6.13 9.55 -0.05
C MET A 109 -7.19 9.55 -1.14
N ILE A 110 -8.37 9.02 -0.83
CA ILE A 110 -9.54 9.06 -1.71
C ILE A 110 -10.72 9.66 -0.97
N SER A 111 -11.58 10.35 -1.70
CA SER A 111 -12.87 10.83 -1.19
C SER A 111 -14.01 9.87 -1.55
N ALA A 112 -15.10 9.88 -0.79
CA ALA A 112 -16.32 9.14 -1.12
C ALA A 112 -16.98 9.63 -2.43
N ALA A 113 -16.60 10.81 -2.93
CA ALA A 113 -16.93 11.30 -4.27
C ALA A 113 -16.17 10.56 -5.40
N GLY A 114 -15.32 9.57 -5.08
CA GLY A 114 -14.54 8.81 -6.06
C GLY A 114 -13.33 9.55 -6.60
N LYS A 115 -12.90 10.64 -5.96
CA LYS A 115 -11.71 11.41 -6.38
C LYS A 115 -10.50 11.05 -5.53
N MET A 116 -9.37 10.87 -6.18
CA MET A 116 -8.07 10.86 -5.50
C MET A 116 -7.75 12.27 -5.03
N VAL A 117 -7.33 12.38 -3.78
CA VAL A 117 -6.94 13.64 -3.16
C VAL A 117 -5.44 13.85 -3.35
N SER A 118 -5.10 15.05 -3.80
CA SER A 118 -3.71 15.48 -4.03
C SER A 118 -3.25 16.38 -2.87
N PRO A 119 -1.96 16.33 -2.49
CA PRO A 119 -0.88 15.53 -3.08
C PRO A 119 -0.84 14.06 -2.63
N LEU A 120 -0.24 13.19 -3.44
CA LEU A 120 0.09 11.81 -3.06
C LEU A 120 1.36 11.81 -2.21
N PHE A 121 1.39 11.02 -1.14
CA PHE A 121 2.60 10.83 -0.35
C PHE A 121 3.42 9.65 -0.85
N LEU A 122 4.74 9.83 -0.96
CA LEU A 122 5.70 8.80 -1.34
C LEU A 122 6.89 8.82 -0.37
N CYS A 123 7.20 7.67 0.22
CA CYS A 123 8.35 7.43 1.06
C CYS A 123 9.27 6.39 0.41
N SER A 124 10.42 6.83 -0.13
CA SER A 124 11.43 5.92 -0.67
C SER A 124 12.24 5.24 0.46
N LYS A 125 12.89 4.13 0.11
CA LYS A 125 13.90 3.51 0.97
C LYS A 125 15.29 3.98 0.58
N GLU A 126 15.96 4.70 1.46
CA GLU A 126 17.34 5.17 1.26
C GLU A 126 18.29 4.59 2.32
N PRO A 127 19.49 4.09 2.00
CA PRO A 127 20.39 3.41 2.94
C PRO A 127 20.73 4.15 4.25
N LYS A 128 20.55 5.48 4.30
CA LYS A 128 20.75 6.32 5.50
C LYS A 128 19.49 7.07 5.96
N GLY A 129 18.34 6.79 5.35
CA GLY A 129 17.09 7.53 5.59
C GLY A 129 17.19 9.01 5.22
N LYS A 130 18.07 9.36 4.28
CA LYS A 130 18.26 10.73 3.79
C LYS A 130 18.22 10.71 2.27
N MET A 131 17.38 11.58 1.70
CA MET A 131 17.16 11.71 0.26
C MET A 131 18.08 12.75 -0.38
N SER A 132 18.68 13.61 0.45
CA SER A 132 19.68 14.59 0.08
C SER A 132 20.80 14.60 1.13
N GLU A 133 22.03 14.50 0.67
CA GLU A 133 23.20 14.97 1.42
C GLU A 133 23.57 16.34 0.83
N SER A 134 24.04 17.27 1.67
CA SER A 134 24.68 18.49 1.19
C SER A 134 25.89 18.09 0.36
N ILE A 135 25.79 18.14 -0.98
CA ILE A 135 26.96 17.95 -1.83
C ILE A 135 27.78 19.24 -1.72
N ILE A 136 28.85 19.20 -0.93
CA ILE A 136 29.83 20.28 -0.89
C ILE A 136 30.61 20.23 -2.20
N TYR A 137 30.34 21.17 -3.09
CA TYR A 137 31.06 21.29 -4.35
C TYR A 137 32.30 22.17 -4.12
N HIS A 138 33.50 21.61 -4.30
CA HIS A 138 34.74 22.39 -4.37
C HIS A 138 34.94 22.86 -5.80
N ARG A 139 34.78 24.16 -6.05
CA ARG A 139 35.24 24.79 -7.30
C ARG A 139 36.08 26.00 -6.91
N TYR A 140 37.38 25.96 -7.24
CA TYR A 140 38.37 27.01 -6.98
C TYR A 140 38.39 27.56 -5.54
N SER A 141 39.05 26.83 -4.62
CA SER A 141 39.40 27.27 -3.25
C SER A 141 38.26 27.82 -2.36
N THR A 142 37.00 27.76 -2.82
CA THR A 142 35.85 28.36 -2.16
C THR A 142 34.83 27.27 -1.87
N LEU A 143 34.47 27.14 -0.59
CA LEU A 143 33.40 26.25 -0.14
C LEU A 143 32.06 26.83 -0.59
N ILE A 144 31.44 26.27 -1.62
CA ILE A 144 30.07 26.60 -2.00
C ILE A 144 29.16 25.48 -1.48
N HIS A 145 28.36 25.79 -0.46
CA HIS A 145 27.31 24.91 0.03
C HIS A 145 26.12 24.98 -0.94
N ILE A 146 26.16 24.20 -2.02
CA ILE A 146 24.97 24.02 -2.86
C ILE A 146 24.13 22.93 -2.22
N LEU A 147 23.06 23.33 -1.52
CA LEU A 147 22.00 22.41 -1.14
C LEU A 147 21.25 22.00 -2.42
N ILE A 148 21.72 20.95 -3.08
CA ILE A 148 20.98 20.30 -4.15
C ILE A 148 19.82 19.57 -3.47
N ASP A 149 18.66 20.22 -3.44
CA ASP A 149 17.42 19.55 -3.06
C ASP A 149 17.01 18.63 -4.22
N ILE A 150 17.56 17.41 -4.17
CA ILE A 150 17.28 16.32 -5.13
C ILE A 150 15.77 16.16 -5.34
N LYS A 151 14.94 16.41 -4.33
CA LYS A 151 13.46 16.37 -4.45
C LYS A 151 12.93 17.34 -5.50
N LYS A 152 13.47 18.57 -5.54
CA LYS A 152 13.02 19.63 -6.45
C LYS A 152 13.58 19.48 -7.87
N ILE A 153 14.72 18.82 -8.01
CA ILE A 153 15.43 18.72 -9.30
C ILE A 153 15.06 17.46 -10.08
N LEU A 154 14.95 16.30 -9.41
CA LEU A 154 14.71 15.02 -10.08
C LEU A 154 13.22 14.66 -10.22
N PHE A 155 12.35 15.18 -9.34
CA PHE A 155 10.92 14.85 -9.35
C PHE A 155 10.03 16.08 -9.16
N PRO A 156 9.92 16.98 -10.17
CA PRO A 156 9.08 18.18 -10.10
C PRO A 156 7.58 17.84 -10.30
N ALA A 157 7.05 16.90 -9.53
CA ALA A 157 5.62 16.57 -9.53
C ALA A 157 4.92 17.37 -8.44
N SER A 158 4.22 18.45 -8.82
CA SER A 158 3.51 19.33 -7.88
C SER A 158 2.41 18.61 -7.08
N ASN A 159 1.95 17.46 -7.57
CA ASN A 159 0.92 16.62 -6.97
C ASN A 159 1.49 15.46 -6.13
N ILE A 160 2.81 15.43 -5.86
CA ILE A 160 3.46 14.38 -5.07
C ILE A 160 4.35 15.01 -3.99
N VAL A 161 4.18 14.56 -2.75
CA VAL A 161 5.07 14.87 -1.64
C VAL A 161 6.00 13.70 -1.42
N VAL A 162 7.28 13.91 -1.69
CA VAL A 162 8.30 12.86 -1.59
C VAL A 162 9.15 13.03 -0.32
N THR A 163 9.41 11.91 0.35
CA THR A 163 10.37 11.78 1.44
C THR A 163 11.03 10.40 1.40
N CYS A 164 11.87 10.10 2.39
CA CYS A 164 12.54 8.81 2.50
C CYS A 164 12.64 8.33 3.95
N SER A 165 12.86 7.03 4.11
CA SER A 165 13.29 6.42 5.36
C SER A 165 14.32 5.32 5.12
N SER A 166 14.99 4.83 6.16
CA SER A 166 15.96 3.75 6.01
C SER A 166 15.33 2.41 5.62
N SER A 167 14.05 2.23 5.97
CA SER A 167 13.30 0.99 5.72
C SER A 167 12.29 1.11 4.57
N GLY A 168 11.96 2.32 4.13
CA GLY A 168 10.83 2.59 3.22
C GLY A 168 9.46 2.49 3.89
N LYS A 169 9.38 2.09 5.17
CA LYS A 169 8.13 2.01 5.95
C LYS A 169 7.86 3.33 6.65
N LEU A 170 6.57 3.62 6.90
CA LEU A 170 6.19 4.78 7.70
C LEU A 170 6.44 4.54 9.20
N THR A 171 6.85 5.61 9.86
CA THR A 171 6.95 5.78 11.31
C THR A 171 5.93 6.84 11.74
N THR A 172 5.70 7.01 13.03
CA THR A 172 4.86 8.11 13.54
C THR A 172 5.31 9.47 13.02
N SER A 173 6.61 9.74 13.01
CA SER A 173 7.16 10.99 12.45
C SER A 173 6.88 11.18 10.95
N LEU A 174 6.81 10.09 10.18
CA LEU A 174 6.44 10.15 8.76
C LEU A 174 4.94 10.38 8.58
N VAL A 175 4.10 9.91 9.51
CA VAL A 175 2.67 10.25 9.53
C VAL A 175 2.46 11.71 9.90
N GLU A 176 3.22 12.26 10.85
CA GLU A 176 3.18 13.70 11.15
C GLU A 176 3.62 14.53 9.94
N TYR A 177 4.67 14.09 9.24
CA TYR A 177 5.11 14.72 8.00
C TYR A 177 4.02 14.65 6.92
N TRP A 178 3.39 13.48 6.72
CA TRP A 178 2.25 13.31 5.82
C TRP A 178 1.10 14.24 6.20
N ARG A 179 0.71 14.29 7.47
CA ARG A 179 -0.34 15.17 7.97
C ARG A 179 -0.07 16.62 7.57
N ASP A 180 1.14 17.11 7.81
CA ASP A 180 1.48 18.52 7.60
C ASP A 180 1.60 18.90 6.12
N HIS A 181 2.10 17.98 5.28
CA HIS A 181 2.41 18.28 3.88
C HIS A 181 1.38 17.73 2.90
N VAL A 182 0.44 16.90 3.34
CA VAL A 182 -0.54 16.25 2.47
C VAL A 182 -1.94 16.51 2.98
N LEU A 183 -2.29 16.02 4.18
CA LEU A 183 -3.64 16.16 4.72
C LEU A 183 -4.01 17.64 4.87
N ARG A 184 -3.19 18.41 5.60
CA ARG A 184 -3.45 19.83 5.92
C ARG A 184 -3.50 20.76 4.70
N ILE A 185 -2.90 20.38 3.58
CA ILE A 185 -2.97 21.17 2.34
C ILE A 185 -4.36 21.10 1.73
N TRP A 186 -5.06 19.98 1.93
CA TRP A 186 -6.35 19.73 1.30
C TRP A 186 -7.56 20.01 2.21
N VAL A 187 -7.41 19.93 3.54
CA VAL A 187 -8.55 19.87 4.47
C VAL A 187 -9.63 20.96 4.24
N PRO A 188 -10.90 20.57 4.01
CA PRO A 188 -12.03 21.49 4.01
C PRO A 188 -12.37 21.92 5.46
N ALA A 189 -13.38 22.80 5.61
CA ALA A 189 -13.79 23.32 6.92
C ALA A 189 -14.20 22.21 7.91
N GLN A 190 -14.81 21.13 7.40
CA GLN A 190 -15.11 19.92 8.15
C GLN A 190 -14.91 18.68 7.28
N PHE A 191 -14.42 17.58 7.84
CA PHE A 191 -14.26 16.33 7.11
C PHE A 191 -14.22 15.11 8.03
N LEU A 192 -14.56 13.96 7.46
CA LEU A 192 -14.47 12.65 8.09
C LEU A 192 -13.27 11.90 7.52
N LEU A 193 -12.35 11.43 8.37
CA LEU A 193 -11.19 10.66 7.96
C LEU A 193 -11.31 9.21 8.43
N LEU A 194 -11.33 8.26 7.50
CA LEU A 194 -11.25 6.83 7.77
C LEU A 194 -9.81 6.34 7.57
N SER A 195 -9.26 5.64 8.56
CA SER A 195 -7.92 5.04 8.51
C SER A 195 -7.92 3.68 9.23
N ASP A 196 -7.00 2.80 8.88
CA ASP A 196 -6.82 1.51 9.53
C ASP A 196 -6.28 1.59 10.97
N TYR A 197 -6.38 0.46 11.67
CA TYR A 197 -5.79 0.25 12.98
C TYR A 197 -4.28 0.03 12.84
N TRP A 198 -3.50 1.09 13.03
CA TRP A 198 -2.03 0.99 13.09
C TRP A 198 -1.44 1.86 14.20
N PRO A 199 -0.70 1.29 15.18
CA PRO A 199 -0.21 2.02 16.36
C PRO A 199 0.48 3.35 16.07
N GLY A 200 1.23 3.44 14.96
CA GLY A 200 1.99 4.64 14.61
C GLY A 200 1.15 5.85 14.18
N GLN A 201 -0.16 5.69 13.96
CA GLN A 201 -1.07 6.77 13.56
C GLN A 201 -2.30 6.94 14.47
N ARG A 202 -2.35 6.26 15.63
CA ARG A 202 -3.58 6.26 16.46
C ARG A 202 -3.68 7.45 17.39
N SER A 203 -2.53 7.93 17.88
CA SER A 203 -2.49 8.99 18.89
C SER A 203 -3.23 10.23 18.39
N ALA A 204 -4.14 10.75 19.22
CA ALA A 204 -4.85 11.99 18.94
C ALA A 204 -3.89 13.18 18.80
N GLU A 205 -2.74 13.13 19.49
CA GLU A 205 -1.70 14.17 19.42
C GLU A 205 -1.17 14.34 17.99
N ILE A 206 -1.10 13.26 17.21
CA ILE A 206 -0.71 13.29 15.81
C ILE A 206 -1.67 14.19 15.03
N TYR A 207 -2.94 14.29 15.37
CA TYR A 207 -3.90 15.11 14.61
C TYR A 207 -4.30 16.41 15.32
N SER A 208 -3.65 16.73 16.44
CA SER A 208 -3.98 17.90 17.27
C SER A 208 -3.95 19.24 16.52
N THR A 209 -3.14 19.34 15.47
CA THR A 209 -3.00 20.55 14.63
C THR A 209 -4.01 20.61 13.48
N VAL A 210 -4.77 19.54 13.25
CA VAL A 210 -5.78 19.45 12.20
C VAL A 210 -7.11 19.95 12.75
N ARG A 211 -7.76 20.88 12.06
CA ARG A 211 -9.06 21.43 12.46
C ARG A 211 -10.19 20.80 11.66
N GLY A 212 -11.39 20.76 12.24
CA GLY A 212 -12.60 20.30 11.55
C GLY A 212 -12.62 18.81 11.21
N TYR A 213 -11.68 18.02 11.73
CA TYR A 213 -11.64 16.58 11.44
C TYR A 213 -12.42 15.79 12.48
N LYS A 214 -13.10 14.75 12.01
CA LYS A 214 -13.48 13.59 12.81
C LYS A 214 -12.78 12.38 12.21
N ARG A 215 -12.11 11.58 13.04
CA ARG A 215 -11.45 10.35 12.59
C ARG A 215 -12.24 9.13 13.04
N LEU A 216 -12.52 8.21 12.11
CA LEU A 216 -13.02 6.87 12.42
C LEU A 216 -11.90 5.87 12.16
N GLU A 217 -11.52 5.15 13.21
CA GLU A 217 -10.52 4.09 13.12
C GLU A 217 -11.21 2.78 12.76
N ILE A 218 -10.82 2.20 11.62
CA ILE A 218 -11.29 0.89 11.19
C ILE A 218 -10.75 -0.16 12.18
N PRO A 219 -11.58 -1.05 12.74
CA PRO A 219 -11.15 -2.00 13.75
C PRO A 219 -10.03 -2.93 13.29
N ALA A 220 -9.17 -3.34 14.22
CA ALA A 220 -8.13 -4.32 13.96
C ALA A 220 -8.71 -5.60 13.33
N HIS A 221 -7.93 -6.25 12.46
CA HIS A 221 -8.29 -7.50 11.78
C HIS A 221 -9.47 -7.42 10.78
N THR A 222 -10.06 -6.24 10.57
CA THR A 222 -11.17 -6.05 9.61
C THR A 222 -10.73 -5.43 8.28
N THR A 223 -9.47 -5.00 8.15
CA THR A 223 -8.95 -4.22 7.02
C THR A 223 -9.25 -4.86 5.66
N SER A 224 -8.98 -6.16 5.52
CA SER A 224 -9.19 -6.91 4.28
C SER A 224 -10.65 -7.01 3.83
N ARG A 225 -11.61 -6.67 4.71
CA ARG A 225 -13.05 -6.70 4.43
C ARG A 225 -13.63 -5.32 4.18
N ILE A 226 -13.20 -4.32 4.94
CA ILE A 226 -13.92 -3.03 5.02
C ILE A 226 -13.06 -1.78 4.82
N GLN A 227 -11.74 -1.92 4.67
CA GLN A 227 -10.89 -0.81 4.30
C GLN A 227 -11.08 -0.51 2.79
N PRO A 228 -11.63 0.66 2.39
CA PRO A 228 -11.91 1.00 0.99
C PRO A 228 -10.71 0.98 0.03
N LEU A 229 -9.60 1.62 0.39
CA LEU A 229 -8.34 1.57 -0.34
C LEU A 229 -7.85 0.14 -0.51
N ASP A 230 -7.88 -0.68 0.53
CA ASP A 230 -7.31 -2.03 0.51
C ASP A 230 -8.17 -3.02 -0.31
N VAL A 231 -9.50 -2.94 -0.16
CA VAL A 231 -10.45 -3.81 -0.86
C VAL A 231 -10.57 -3.47 -2.35
N LEU A 232 -10.38 -2.19 -2.73
CA LEU A 232 -10.63 -1.71 -4.09
C LEU A 232 -9.42 -1.02 -4.73
N PHE A 233 -9.01 0.14 -4.22
CA PHE A 233 -8.11 1.05 -4.92
C PHE A 233 -6.66 0.53 -5.03
N ASN A 234 -6.05 0.13 -3.91
CA ASN A 234 -4.69 -0.39 -3.83
C ASN A 234 -4.53 -1.64 -4.70
N ARG A 235 -5.57 -2.46 -4.81
CA ARG A 235 -5.59 -3.64 -5.69
C ARG A 235 -5.43 -3.26 -7.15
N GLN A 236 -6.13 -2.22 -7.61
CA GLN A 236 -5.99 -1.74 -8.99
C GLN A 236 -4.58 -1.23 -9.26
N TRP A 237 -4.00 -0.48 -8.32
CA TRP A 237 -2.62 0.01 -8.44
C TRP A 237 -1.62 -1.14 -8.56
N LYS A 238 -1.70 -2.14 -7.66
CA LYS A 238 -0.83 -3.33 -7.68
C LYS A 238 -0.95 -4.10 -8.99
N LEU A 239 -2.17 -4.22 -9.55
CA LEU A 239 -2.39 -4.89 -10.84
C LEU A 239 -1.76 -4.12 -12.00
N ILE A 240 -1.89 -2.79 -12.03
CA ILE A 240 -1.27 -1.96 -13.08
C ILE A 240 0.25 -2.07 -12.98
N ALA A 241 0.82 -1.92 -11.79
CA ALA A 241 2.25 -2.06 -11.56
C ALA A 241 2.75 -3.44 -12.06
N ARG A 242 2.07 -4.53 -11.68
CA ARG A 242 2.42 -5.87 -12.12
C ARG A 242 2.41 -6.00 -13.65
N ARG A 243 1.37 -5.52 -14.32
CA ARG A 243 1.30 -5.54 -15.80
C ARG A 243 2.45 -4.80 -16.46
N MET A 244 2.87 -3.66 -15.88
CA MET A 244 4.03 -2.92 -16.38
C MET A 244 5.31 -3.75 -16.26
N PHE A 245 5.55 -4.35 -15.09
CA PHE A 245 6.72 -5.21 -14.86
C PHE A 245 6.71 -6.45 -15.76
N ASP A 246 5.57 -7.14 -15.86
CA ASP A 246 5.42 -8.32 -16.72
C ASP A 246 5.70 -7.97 -18.19
N HIS A 247 5.20 -6.82 -18.67
CA HIS A 247 5.46 -6.37 -20.04
C HIS A 247 6.93 -6.02 -20.29
N VAL A 248 7.57 -5.31 -19.35
CA VAL A 248 9.01 -5.00 -19.45
C VAL A 248 9.84 -6.29 -19.44
N GLN A 249 9.51 -7.25 -18.58
CA GLN A 249 10.18 -8.55 -18.54
C GLN A 249 10.06 -9.32 -19.86
N LEU A 250 8.90 -9.28 -20.52
CA LEU A 250 8.71 -9.93 -21.82
C LEU A 250 9.55 -9.31 -22.95
N ASN A 251 9.80 -7.99 -22.90
CA ASN A 251 10.54 -7.28 -23.94
C ASN A 251 12.06 -7.24 -23.71
N ASP A 252 12.51 -7.49 -22.48
CA ASP A 252 13.93 -7.50 -22.10
C ASP A 252 14.56 -8.92 -22.15
N ILE A 253 13.82 -9.92 -22.65
CA ILE A 253 14.27 -11.28 -22.97
C ILE A 253 14.44 -11.39 -24.49
#